data_AF-A0A1F9LM96-F1
#
_entry.id   AF-A0A1F9LM96-F1
#
_cell.length_a   1.000
_cell.length_b   1.000
_cell.length_c   1.000
_cell.angle_alpha   90.00
_cell.angle_beta   90.00
_cell.angle_gamma   90.00
#
_symmetry.space_group_name_H-M   'P 1'
#
loop_
_entity.id
_entity.type
_entity.pdbx_description
1 polymer ?
#
loop_
_entity_poly.entity_id
_entity_poly.type
_entity_poly.pdbx_seq_one_letter_code
_entity_poly.pdbx_strand_id
1 'polypeptide(L)'
;MSGEKIKLILYWSGLAFFLLLELRESYRPATVSKLQRWLTNLPLSIANGLFYHMVYAAPLGLLLLQNEAGRHGLLNSYDLPYWLKMLFTILILDFVIYIWHLLNHEVPLFWRFHRVHHSDLNMDASTANRFHLGELLFSGLLRLAVVYTFGLPAAGYILFEILANLSIQFHHSSIRMPADFEKRWMLLFVPPSMHRVHHSVKIRERDSNYGVLFSLWDRLLGTLTQGVDQDGIVIGLGEQLDVEFKSDRCNVFRGQPCFLLNWKTEKQRNIMI
;
A
#
# COMPACT_ATOMS: atom_id res chain seq x y z
N MET A 1 -28.82 -4.93 -0.21
CA MET A 1 -27.75 -4.57 -1.16
C MET A 1 -26.67 -5.65 -1.05
N SER A 2 -26.14 -6.19 -2.15
CA SER A 2 -25.07 -7.22 -2.07
C SER A 2 -23.77 -6.62 -1.52
N GLY A 3 -22.93 -7.42 -0.87
CA GLY A 3 -21.63 -6.98 -0.34
C GLY A 3 -20.73 -6.33 -1.39
N GLU A 4 -20.74 -6.87 -2.62
CA GLU A 4 -20.04 -6.27 -3.77
C GLU A 4 -20.52 -4.85 -4.10
N LYS A 5 -21.83 -4.60 -4.04
CA LYS A 5 -22.38 -3.25 -4.27
C LYS A 5 -21.98 -2.28 -3.15
N ILE A 6 -21.99 -2.73 -1.90
CA ILE A 6 -21.51 -1.93 -0.75
C ILE A 6 -20.04 -1.55 -0.95
N LYS A 7 -19.19 -2.54 -1.28
CA LYS A 7 -17.76 -2.33 -1.53
C LYS A 7 -17.53 -1.28 -2.63
N LEU A 8 -18.23 -1.40 -3.75
CA LEU A 8 -18.10 -0.47 -4.88
C LEU A 8 -18.53 0.94 -4.51
N ILE A 9 -19.66 1.09 -3.80
CA ILE A 9 -20.13 2.40 -3.33
C ILE A 9 -19.10 3.03 -2.39
N LEU A 10 -18.65 2.29 -1.38
CA LEU A 10 -17.68 2.80 -0.40
C LEU A 10 -16.35 3.18 -1.05
N TYR A 11 -15.88 2.38 -2.01
CA TYR A 11 -14.68 2.67 -2.78
C TYR A 11 -14.79 4.02 -3.50
N TRP A 12 -15.86 4.25 -4.29
CA TRP A 12 -16.01 5.47 -5.06
C TRP A 12 -16.36 6.68 -4.19
N SER A 13 -17.14 6.49 -3.13
CA SER A 13 -17.44 7.56 -2.18
C SER A 13 -16.20 7.98 -1.39
N GLY A 14 -15.35 7.03 -0.99
CA GLY A 14 -14.08 7.32 -0.33
C GLY A 14 -13.14 8.09 -1.24
N LEU A 15 -13.00 7.65 -2.49
CA LEU A 15 -12.15 8.32 -3.47
C LEU A 15 -12.63 9.75 -3.74
N ALA A 16 -13.94 9.92 -3.98
CA ALA A 16 -14.54 11.24 -4.15
C ALA A 16 -14.35 12.12 -2.91
N PHE A 17 -14.56 11.58 -1.72
CA PHE A 17 -14.37 12.30 -0.46
C PHE A 17 -12.95 12.84 -0.33
N PHE A 18 -11.92 12.01 -0.53
CA PHE A 18 -10.53 12.45 -0.40
C PHE A 18 -10.13 13.45 -1.49
N LEU A 19 -10.51 13.22 -2.74
CA LEU A 19 -10.21 14.15 -3.84
C LEU A 19 -10.87 15.53 -3.61
N LEU A 20 -12.12 15.56 -3.15
CA LEU A 20 -12.83 16.81 -2.83
C LEU A 20 -12.17 17.54 -1.64
N LEU A 21 -11.73 16.79 -0.63
CA LEU A 21 -11.02 17.36 0.51
C LEU A 21 -9.66 17.97 0.08
N GLU A 22 -8.93 17.30 -0.82
CA GLU A 22 -7.66 17.77 -1.37
C GLU A 22 -7.79 18.97 -2.34
N LEU A 23 -8.98 19.21 -2.90
CA LEU A 23 -9.27 20.45 -3.63
C LEU A 23 -9.36 21.66 -2.69
N ARG A 24 -9.84 21.45 -1.47
CA ARG A 24 -9.94 22.48 -0.44
C ARG A 24 -8.60 22.71 0.25
N GLU A 25 -7.99 21.64 0.75
CA GLU A 25 -6.77 21.66 1.54
C GLU A 25 -5.86 20.52 1.11
N SER A 26 -4.83 20.85 0.33
CA SER A 26 -3.78 19.91 -0.03
C SER A 26 -2.54 20.20 0.81
N TYR A 27 -1.93 19.15 1.34
CA TYR A 27 -0.70 19.25 2.12
C TYR A 27 0.44 19.86 1.29
N ARG A 28 0.49 19.56 -0.02
CA ARG A 28 1.46 20.17 -0.94
C ARG A 28 0.82 20.78 -2.18
N PRO A 29 1.39 21.89 -2.67
CA PRO A 29 1.07 22.35 -4.01
C PRO A 29 1.45 21.27 -5.03
N ALA A 30 0.59 21.07 -6.02
CA ALA A 30 0.87 20.12 -7.09
C ALA A 30 1.98 20.67 -7.98
N THR A 31 3.00 19.85 -8.27
CA THR A 31 4.10 20.22 -9.19
C THR A 31 3.73 19.93 -10.64
N VAL A 32 2.70 19.10 -10.87
CA VAL A 32 2.05 18.89 -12.16
C VAL A 32 0.54 19.12 -12.06
N SER A 33 -0.14 19.28 -13.20
CA SER A 33 -1.59 19.52 -13.21
C SER A 33 -2.37 18.36 -12.58
N LYS A 34 -3.21 18.68 -11.56
CA LYS A 34 -4.14 17.71 -10.96
C LYS A 34 -5.05 17.07 -12.01
N LEU A 35 -5.57 17.86 -12.95
CA LEU A 35 -6.45 17.36 -14.02
C LEU A 35 -5.73 16.35 -14.92
N GLN A 36 -4.50 16.63 -15.33
CA GLN A 36 -3.71 15.69 -16.16
C GLN A 36 -3.47 14.36 -15.41
N ARG A 37 -3.12 14.43 -14.12
CA ARG A 37 -2.96 13.24 -13.27
C ARG A 37 -4.26 12.46 -13.15
N TRP A 38 -5.38 13.12 -12.88
CA TRP A 38 -6.68 12.44 -12.74
C TRP A 38 -7.16 11.82 -14.05
N LEU A 39 -6.94 12.49 -15.19
CA LEU A 39 -7.21 11.93 -16.53
C LEU A 39 -6.33 10.71 -16.86
N THR A 40 -5.23 10.52 -16.14
CA THR A 40 -4.39 9.32 -16.26
C THR A 40 -4.82 8.25 -15.25
N ASN A 41 -4.98 8.62 -13.98
CA ASN A 41 -5.16 7.70 -12.86
C ASN A 41 -6.58 7.12 -12.79
N LEU A 42 -7.63 7.91 -13.10
CA LEU A 42 -9.01 7.42 -13.00
C LEU A 42 -9.36 6.40 -14.08
N PRO A 43 -9.00 6.59 -15.38
CA PRO A 43 -9.19 5.54 -16.38
C PRO A 43 -8.40 4.27 -16.06
N LEU A 44 -7.17 4.39 -15.56
CA LEU A 44 -6.40 3.24 -15.09
C LEU A 44 -7.11 2.51 -13.95
N SER A 45 -7.63 3.24 -12.96
CA SER A 45 -8.39 2.66 -11.84
C SER A 45 -9.62 1.88 -12.32
N ILE A 46 -10.36 2.44 -13.30
CA ILE A 46 -11.51 1.76 -13.91
C ILE A 46 -11.05 0.50 -14.67
N ALA A 47 -10.01 0.61 -15.49
CA ALA A 47 -9.47 -0.52 -16.25
C ALA A 47 -8.95 -1.63 -15.32
N ASN A 48 -8.27 -1.25 -14.23
CA ASN A 48 -7.81 -2.16 -13.18
C ASN A 48 -8.97 -2.90 -12.52
N GLY A 49 -10.04 -2.18 -12.14
CA GLY A 49 -11.24 -2.78 -11.55
C GLY A 49 -11.98 -3.72 -12.50
N LEU A 50 -12.13 -3.33 -13.78
CA LEU A 50 -12.74 -4.17 -14.81
C LEU A 50 -11.92 -5.43 -15.06
N PHE A 51 -10.61 -5.31 -15.23
CA PHE A 51 -9.71 -6.45 -15.39
C PHE A 51 -9.83 -7.40 -14.20
N TYR A 52 -9.75 -6.88 -12.98
CA TYR A 52 -9.83 -7.71 -11.78
C TYR A 52 -11.19 -8.43 -11.69
N HIS A 53 -12.29 -7.73 -12.01
CA HIS A 53 -13.62 -8.34 -12.03
C HIS A 53 -13.71 -9.46 -13.08
N MET A 54 -13.26 -9.21 -14.31
CA MET A 54 -13.33 -10.17 -15.41
C MET A 54 -12.51 -11.43 -15.14
N VAL A 55 -11.33 -11.29 -14.54
CA VAL A 55 -10.42 -12.43 -14.31
C VAL A 55 -10.77 -13.17 -13.01
N TYR A 56 -11.10 -12.44 -11.94
CA TYR A 56 -11.12 -13.02 -10.59
C TYR A 56 -12.49 -13.11 -9.92
N ALA A 57 -13.52 -12.38 -10.36
CA ALA A 57 -14.79 -12.35 -9.63
C ALA A 57 -15.45 -13.74 -9.52
N ALA A 58 -15.50 -14.50 -10.62
CA ALA A 58 -16.07 -15.84 -10.65
C ALA A 58 -15.27 -16.87 -9.80
N PRO A 59 -13.95 -17.08 -10.02
CA PRO A 59 -13.21 -18.06 -9.22
C PRO A 59 -13.18 -17.68 -7.73
N LEU A 60 -13.03 -16.39 -7.40
CA LEU A 60 -13.04 -15.93 -6.02
C LEU A 60 -14.42 -16.15 -5.37
N GLY A 61 -15.51 -15.80 -6.07
CA GLY A 61 -16.87 -16.03 -5.59
C GLY A 61 -17.14 -17.51 -5.30
N LEU A 62 -16.68 -18.40 -6.19
CA LEU A 62 -16.81 -19.85 -5.99
C LEU A 62 -16.03 -20.33 -4.75
N LEU A 63 -14.77 -19.90 -4.60
CA LEU A 63 -13.95 -20.26 -3.44
C LEU A 63 -14.56 -19.76 -2.12
N LEU A 64 -15.06 -18.53 -2.08
CA LEU A 64 -15.71 -17.98 -0.89
C LEU A 64 -17.00 -18.75 -0.54
N LEU A 65 -17.80 -19.15 -1.53
CA LEU A 65 -18.98 -19.99 -1.29
C LEU A 65 -18.60 -21.39 -0.77
N GLN A 66 -17.52 -21.99 -1.28
CA GLN A 66 -17.01 -23.27 -0.81
C GLN A 66 -16.44 -23.18 0.62
N ASN A 67 -15.78 -22.06 0.95
CA ASN A 67 -15.28 -21.75 2.30
C ASN A 67 -16.42 -21.62 3.31
N GLU A 68 -17.51 -20.92 2.95
CA GLU A 68 -18.69 -20.77 3.82
C GLU A 68 -19.40 -22.11 4.07
N ALA A 69 -19.32 -23.05 3.12
CA ALA A 69 -19.78 -24.42 3.32
C ALA A 69 -18.88 -25.27 4.22
N GLY A 70 -17.77 -24.71 4.75
CA GLY A 70 -16.85 -25.39 5.67
C GLY A 70 -16.05 -26.53 5.03
N ARG A 71 -15.95 -26.59 3.70
CA ARG A 71 -15.42 -27.76 2.98
C ARG A 71 -13.90 -27.84 2.94
N HIS A 72 -13.21 -26.70 3.07
CA HIS A 72 -11.75 -26.64 2.95
C HIS A 72 -11.16 -25.43 3.69
N GLY A 73 -9.84 -25.46 3.86
CA GLY A 73 -9.03 -24.36 4.35
C GLY A 73 -8.70 -24.42 5.84
N LEU A 74 -7.55 -23.85 6.21
CA LEU A 74 -6.99 -23.96 7.55
C LEU A 74 -7.95 -23.47 8.65
N LEU A 75 -8.59 -22.30 8.47
CA LEU A 75 -9.52 -21.75 9.46
C LEU A 75 -10.78 -22.60 9.63
N ASN A 76 -11.16 -23.38 8.61
CA ASN A 76 -12.30 -24.31 8.67
C ASN A 76 -11.93 -25.67 9.23
N SER A 77 -10.64 -25.98 9.36
CA SER A 77 -10.15 -27.22 9.98
C SER A 77 -10.23 -27.20 11.51
N TYR A 78 -10.50 -26.02 12.10
CA TYR A 78 -10.65 -25.82 13.53
C TYR A 78 -12.05 -25.27 13.86
N ASP A 79 -12.57 -25.67 15.01
CA ASP A 79 -13.83 -25.15 15.55
C ASP A 79 -13.61 -23.75 16.19
N LEU A 80 -13.41 -22.76 15.31
CA LEU A 80 -13.22 -21.37 15.72
C LEU A 80 -14.55 -20.59 15.62
N PRO A 81 -14.88 -19.78 16.64
CA PRO A 81 -15.93 -18.77 16.53
C PRO A 81 -15.78 -17.91 15.27
N TYR A 82 -16.89 -17.57 14.62
CA TYR A 82 -16.87 -16.85 13.34
C TYR A 82 -16.13 -15.51 13.40
N TRP A 83 -16.24 -14.79 14.53
CA TRP A 83 -15.53 -13.52 14.72
C TRP A 83 -13.99 -13.68 14.75
N LEU A 84 -13.48 -14.81 15.23
CA LEU A 84 -12.04 -15.13 15.16
C LEU A 84 -11.62 -15.43 13.73
N LYS A 85 -12.44 -16.16 12.96
CA LYS A 85 -12.18 -16.38 11.53
C LYS A 85 -12.12 -15.04 10.78
N MET A 86 -13.03 -14.11 11.07
CA MET A 86 -13.00 -12.75 10.51
C MET A 86 -11.74 -11.99 10.90
N LEU A 87 -11.35 -11.99 12.18
CA LEU A 87 -10.14 -11.33 12.64
C LEU A 87 -8.89 -11.88 11.95
N PHE A 88 -8.74 -13.21 11.90
CA PHE A 88 -7.64 -13.85 11.20
C PHE A 88 -7.65 -13.55 9.70
N THR A 89 -8.83 -13.45 9.08
CA THR A 89 -8.93 -13.06 7.67
C THR A 89 -8.31 -11.69 7.41
N ILE A 90 -8.62 -10.71 8.25
CA ILE A 90 -8.07 -9.35 8.12
C ILE A 90 -6.55 -9.38 8.31
N LEU A 91 -6.06 -10.07 9.36
CA LEU A 91 -4.63 -10.14 9.66
C LEU A 91 -3.83 -10.88 8.59
N ILE A 92 -4.35 -12.01 8.10
CA ILE A 92 -3.71 -12.81 7.04
C ILE A 92 -3.63 -12.00 5.75
N LEU A 93 -4.75 -11.39 5.32
CA LEU A 93 -4.77 -10.63 4.08
C LEU A 93 -3.92 -9.37 4.16
N ASP A 94 -3.90 -8.67 5.31
CA ASP A 94 -3.04 -7.51 5.51
C ASP A 94 -1.54 -7.87 5.53
N PHE A 95 -1.20 -9.00 6.14
CA PHE A 95 0.17 -9.51 6.09
C PHE A 95 0.58 -9.92 4.67
N VAL A 96 -0.30 -10.59 3.94
CA VAL A 96 -0.05 -11.02 2.56
C VAL A 96 0.13 -9.81 1.64
N ILE A 97 -0.68 -8.76 1.78
CA ILE A 97 -0.49 -7.54 0.97
C ILE A 97 0.80 -6.81 1.34
N TYR A 98 1.19 -6.78 2.62
CA TYR A 98 2.50 -6.28 3.04
C TYR A 98 3.65 -7.05 2.38
N ILE A 99 3.62 -8.39 2.41
CA ILE A 99 4.66 -9.22 1.77
C ILE A 99 4.66 -9.02 0.25
N TRP A 100 3.49 -8.97 -0.38
CA TRP A 100 3.38 -8.68 -1.81
C TRP A 100 4.01 -7.33 -2.16
N HIS A 101 3.76 -6.31 -1.34
CA HIS A 101 4.30 -4.96 -1.54
C HIS A 101 5.82 -4.93 -1.36
N LEU A 102 6.36 -5.63 -0.37
CA LEU A 102 7.81 -5.83 -0.23
C LEU A 102 8.39 -6.53 -1.46
N LEU A 103 7.78 -7.62 -1.93
CA LEU A 103 8.23 -8.35 -3.12
C LEU A 103 8.18 -7.50 -4.39
N ASN A 104 7.21 -6.60 -4.50
CA ASN A 104 7.13 -5.62 -5.58
C ASN A 104 8.36 -4.71 -5.65
N HIS A 105 9.03 -4.43 -4.52
CA HIS A 105 10.25 -3.62 -4.48
C HIS A 105 11.53 -4.46 -4.62
N GLU A 106 11.56 -5.63 -3.99
CA GLU A 106 12.77 -6.44 -3.89
C GLU A 106 12.99 -7.35 -5.11
N VAL A 107 11.92 -7.77 -5.79
CA VAL A 107 12.02 -8.65 -6.97
C VAL A 107 12.02 -7.82 -8.24
N PRO A 108 13.10 -7.85 -9.06
CA PRO A 108 13.21 -6.99 -10.25
C PRO A 108 12.07 -7.14 -11.25
N LEU A 109 11.49 -8.34 -11.40
CA LEU A 109 10.33 -8.57 -12.26
C LEU A 109 9.11 -7.81 -11.77
N PHE A 110 8.78 -7.90 -10.48
CA PHE A 110 7.60 -7.26 -9.91
C PHE A 110 7.76 -5.74 -9.85
N TRP A 111 8.98 -5.25 -9.58
CA TRP A 111 9.28 -3.82 -9.65
C TRP A 111 8.98 -3.18 -11.01
N ARG A 112 9.17 -3.92 -12.12
CA ARG A 112 8.84 -3.40 -13.47
C ARG A 112 7.36 -3.06 -13.61
N PHE A 113 6.49 -3.76 -12.88
CA PHE A 113 5.06 -3.46 -12.85
C PHE A 113 4.74 -2.40 -11.81
N HIS A 114 5.30 -2.56 -10.59
CA HIS A 114 5.01 -1.67 -9.48
C HIS A 114 5.55 -0.25 -9.66
N ARG A 115 6.62 -0.05 -10.44
CA ARG A 115 7.12 1.30 -10.78
C ARG A 115 6.09 2.17 -11.52
N VAL A 116 5.04 1.59 -12.12
CA VAL A 116 3.91 2.36 -12.67
C VAL A 116 3.19 3.12 -11.55
N HIS A 117 3.02 2.49 -10.39
CA HIS A 117 2.46 3.12 -9.20
C HIS A 117 3.33 4.29 -8.72
N HIS A 118 4.64 4.07 -8.59
CA HIS A 118 5.63 5.10 -8.21
C HIS A 118 5.97 6.12 -9.29
N SER A 119 5.42 6.00 -10.50
CA SER A 119 5.72 6.94 -11.59
C SER A 119 4.94 8.26 -11.49
N ASP A 120 3.99 8.35 -10.56
CA ASP A 120 3.30 9.60 -10.31
C ASP A 120 4.24 10.61 -9.64
N LEU A 121 4.24 11.86 -10.11
CA LEU A 121 5.16 12.91 -9.62
C LEU A 121 4.61 13.68 -8.42
N ASN A 122 3.32 13.53 -8.14
CA ASN A 122 2.69 13.95 -6.90
C ASN A 122 1.82 12.81 -6.39
N MET A 123 1.59 12.78 -5.09
CA MET A 123 0.70 11.80 -4.46
C MET A 123 -0.57 12.50 -4.00
N ASP A 124 -1.70 11.95 -4.43
CA ASP A 124 -3.05 12.26 -3.95
C ASP A 124 -3.91 10.99 -4.02
N ALA A 125 -5.17 11.04 -3.57
CA ALA A 125 -6.02 9.84 -3.50
C ALA A 125 -6.24 9.14 -4.85
N SER A 126 -6.04 9.81 -6.00
CA SER A 126 -6.13 9.18 -7.32
C SER A 126 -4.97 8.19 -7.60
N THR A 127 -3.83 8.38 -6.93
CA THR A 127 -2.63 7.53 -7.05
C THR A 127 -2.86 6.12 -6.51
N ALA A 128 -3.81 5.98 -5.57
CA ALA A 128 -4.15 4.76 -4.84
C ALA A 128 -4.31 3.52 -5.74
N ASN A 129 -4.84 3.69 -6.96
CA ASN A 129 -5.17 2.58 -7.86
C ASN A 129 -4.53 2.74 -9.24
N ARG A 130 -3.32 3.31 -9.28
CA ARG A 130 -2.50 3.40 -10.49
C ARG A 130 -1.62 2.15 -10.61
N PHE A 131 -2.18 1.03 -11.07
CA PHE A 131 -1.43 -0.23 -11.18
C PHE A 131 -1.28 -0.74 -12.61
N HIS A 132 -0.17 -1.41 -12.87
CA HIS A 132 0.03 -2.17 -14.10
C HIS A 132 -0.76 -3.49 -14.06
N LEU A 133 -1.35 -3.92 -15.19
CA LEU A 133 -2.17 -5.15 -15.24
C LEU A 133 -1.39 -6.41 -14.83
N GLY A 134 -0.10 -6.47 -15.14
CA GLY A 134 0.80 -7.55 -14.68
C GLY A 134 0.85 -7.68 -13.16
N GLU A 135 0.84 -6.56 -12.42
CA GLU A 135 0.78 -6.60 -10.95
C GLU A 135 -0.56 -7.15 -10.46
N LEU A 136 -1.66 -6.76 -11.10
CA LEU A 136 -3.00 -7.30 -10.79
C LEU A 136 -3.12 -8.79 -11.10
N LEU A 137 -2.44 -9.25 -12.15
CA LEU A 137 -2.38 -10.66 -12.50
C LEU A 137 -1.70 -11.47 -11.37
N PHE A 138 -0.49 -11.10 -10.96
CA PHE A 138 0.22 -11.86 -9.92
C PHE A 138 -0.43 -11.74 -8.54
N SER A 139 -0.87 -10.54 -8.14
CA SER A 139 -1.53 -10.32 -6.85
C SER A 139 -2.88 -11.03 -6.75
N GLY A 140 -3.66 -11.09 -7.83
CA GLY A 140 -4.91 -11.83 -7.87
C GLY A 140 -4.72 -13.35 -7.74
N LEU A 141 -3.71 -13.92 -8.41
CA LEU A 141 -3.35 -15.34 -8.26
C LEU A 141 -2.91 -15.66 -6.82
N LEU A 142 -2.07 -14.81 -6.22
CA LEU A 142 -1.68 -14.94 -4.82
C LEU A 142 -2.91 -14.88 -3.90
N ARG A 143 -3.84 -13.96 -4.16
CA ARG A 143 -5.07 -13.81 -3.35
C ARG A 143 -5.97 -15.04 -3.45
N LEU A 144 -6.15 -15.61 -4.64
CA LEU A 144 -6.88 -16.88 -4.81
C LEU A 144 -6.24 -18.01 -4.00
N ALA A 145 -4.92 -18.15 -4.09
CA ALA A 145 -4.19 -19.17 -3.34
C ALA A 145 -4.38 -19.01 -1.82
N VAL A 146 -4.34 -17.79 -1.31
CA VAL A 146 -4.55 -17.49 0.11
C VAL A 146 -6.00 -17.77 0.54
N VAL A 147 -6.99 -17.34 -0.23
CA VAL A 147 -8.41 -17.61 0.06
C VAL A 147 -8.70 -19.11 0.10
N TYR A 148 -8.13 -19.87 -0.83
CA TYR A 148 -8.25 -21.32 -0.87
C TYR A 148 -7.57 -22.00 0.33
N THR A 149 -6.30 -21.64 0.59
CA THR A 149 -5.45 -22.28 1.60
C THR A 149 -5.98 -22.05 3.01
N PHE A 150 -6.40 -20.82 3.32
CA PHE A 150 -6.82 -20.47 4.68
C PHE A 150 -8.31 -20.67 4.92
N GLY A 151 -9.13 -20.84 3.88
CA GLY A 151 -10.57 -21.01 4.08
C GLY A 151 -11.26 -19.75 4.58
N LEU A 152 -10.92 -18.60 3.97
CA LEU A 152 -11.36 -17.30 4.46
C LEU A 152 -12.90 -17.12 4.30
N PRO A 153 -13.63 -16.71 5.35
CA PRO A 153 -15.05 -16.37 5.25
C PRO A 153 -15.29 -15.19 4.30
N ALA A 154 -16.40 -15.22 3.57
CA ALA A 154 -16.80 -14.22 2.59
C ALA A 154 -16.97 -12.83 3.24
N ALA A 155 -17.58 -12.77 4.42
CA ALA A 155 -17.76 -11.51 5.14
C ALA A 155 -16.42 -10.90 5.57
N GLY A 156 -15.48 -11.73 6.05
CA GLY A 156 -14.13 -11.29 6.43
C GLY A 156 -13.35 -10.76 5.23
N TYR A 157 -13.42 -11.46 4.09
CA TYR A 157 -12.78 -11.02 2.85
C TYR A 157 -13.32 -9.68 2.36
N ILE A 158 -14.65 -9.53 2.28
CA ILE A 158 -15.29 -8.28 1.83
C ILE A 158 -14.96 -7.12 2.77
N LEU A 159 -14.98 -7.37 4.09
CA LEU A 159 -14.61 -6.36 5.07
C LEU A 159 -13.15 -5.92 4.90
N PHE A 160 -12.21 -6.86 4.74
CA PHE A 160 -10.82 -6.54 4.47
C PHE A 160 -10.67 -5.69 3.20
N GLU A 161 -11.32 -6.07 2.09
CA GLU A 161 -11.25 -5.30 0.84
C GLU A 161 -11.71 -3.86 1.04
N ILE A 162 -12.80 -3.64 1.78
CA ILE A 162 -13.29 -2.29 2.09
C ILE A 162 -12.27 -1.51 2.92
N LEU A 163 -11.76 -2.10 4.00
CA LEU A 163 -10.79 -1.46 4.89
C LEU A 163 -9.49 -1.14 4.16
N ALA A 164 -8.96 -2.09 3.40
CA ALA A 164 -7.74 -1.92 2.63
C ALA A 164 -7.90 -0.81 1.58
N ASN A 165 -8.98 -0.80 0.80
CA ASN A 165 -9.19 0.25 -0.21
C ASN A 165 -9.30 1.65 0.42
N LEU A 166 -10.03 1.79 1.53
CA LEU A 166 -10.13 3.06 2.25
C LEU A 166 -8.79 3.49 2.84
N SER A 167 -8.02 2.55 3.40
CA SER A 167 -6.66 2.80 3.87
C SER A 167 -5.74 3.23 2.72
N ILE A 168 -5.85 2.58 1.56
CA ILE A 168 -5.07 2.89 0.36
C ILE A 168 -5.39 4.29 -0.15
N GLN A 169 -6.66 4.68 -0.18
CA GLN A 169 -7.02 6.05 -0.56
C GLN A 169 -6.52 7.07 0.49
N PHE A 170 -6.63 6.72 1.78
CA PHE A 170 -6.21 7.59 2.87
C PHE A 170 -4.70 7.83 2.88
N HIS A 171 -3.86 6.80 2.92
CA HIS A 171 -2.41 6.97 3.02
C HIS A 171 -1.76 7.48 1.72
N HIS A 172 -2.46 7.45 0.58
CA HIS A 172 -2.05 8.17 -0.63
C HIS A 172 -2.54 9.62 -0.68
N SER A 173 -3.48 9.98 0.18
CA SER A 173 -4.04 11.32 0.12
C SER A 173 -2.99 12.40 0.41
N SER A 174 -3.16 13.56 -0.20
CA SER A 174 -2.38 14.77 0.13
C SER A 174 -3.00 15.48 1.33
N ILE A 175 -3.42 14.74 2.36
CA ILE A 175 -4.01 15.30 3.58
C ILE A 175 -2.91 15.46 4.64
N ARG A 176 -2.96 16.61 5.33
CA ARG A 176 -2.12 16.87 6.49
C ARG A 176 -2.87 16.44 7.76
N MET A 177 -2.31 15.48 8.49
CA MET A 177 -2.82 15.13 9.81
C MET A 177 -2.21 16.04 10.88
N PRO A 178 -2.95 16.34 11.97
CA PRO A 178 -2.35 16.95 13.16
C PRO A 178 -1.26 16.04 13.73
N ALA A 179 -0.09 16.58 14.04
CA ALA A 179 1.11 15.80 14.37
C ALA A 179 0.89 14.81 15.53
N ASP A 180 0.18 15.22 16.59
CA ASP A 180 -0.07 14.36 17.75
C ASP A 180 -1.06 13.23 17.44
N PHE A 181 -2.04 13.50 16.58
CA PHE A 181 -2.97 12.48 16.11
C PHE A 181 -2.25 11.47 15.21
N GLU A 182 -1.43 11.96 14.28
CA GLU A 182 -0.65 11.12 13.37
C GLU A 182 0.30 10.18 14.12
N LYS A 183 1.01 10.68 15.14
CA LYS A 183 1.90 9.86 15.97
C LYS A 183 1.17 8.68 16.61
N ARG A 184 -0.05 8.90 17.13
CA ARG A 184 -0.88 7.85 17.75
C ARG A 184 -1.45 6.91 16.69
N TRP A 185 -1.90 7.46 15.57
CA TRP A 185 -2.41 6.69 14.43
C TRP A 185 -1.35 5.72 13.90
N MET A 186 -0.12 6.20 13.71
CA MET A 186 1.01 5.44 13.18
C MET A 186 1.43 4.26 14.08
N LEU A 187 0.97 4.19 15.33
CA LEU A 187 1.23 3.02 16.19
C LEU A 187 0.59 1.75 15.62
N LEU A 188 -0.57 1.88 14.98
CA LEU A 188 -1.33 0.75 14.45
C LEU A 188 -1.57 0.85 12.95
N PHE A 189 -1.86 2.03 12.42
CA PHE A 189 -2.31 2.22 11.04
C PHE A 189 -1.30 3.03 10.23
N VAL A 190 -1.41 2.99 8.91
CA VAL A 190 -0.49 3.72 8.01
C VAL A 190 -1.03 5.13 7.72
N PRO A 191 -0.35 6.21 8.14
CA PRO A 191 -0.73 7.58 7.79
C PRO A 191 -0.12 8.04 6.46
N PRO A 192 -0.60 9.16 5.87
CA PRO A 192 -0.07 9.70 4.62
C PRO A 192 1.42 10.02 4.64
N SER A 193 1.96 10.45 5.78
CA SER A 193 3.38 10.77 5.93
C SER A 193 4.29 9.55 5.79
N MET A 194 3.87 8.40 6.34
CA MET A 194 4.61 7.15 6.28
C MET A 194 4.69 6.65 4.84
N HIS A 195 3.56 6.67 4.14
CA HIS A 195 3.50 6.22 2.74
C HIS A 195 4.16 7.21 1.76
N ARG A 196 4.18 8.50 2.09
CA ARG A 196 4.94 9.49 1.32
C ARG A 196 6.44 9.24 1.32
N VAL A 197 7.00 8.79 2.45
CA VAL A 197 8.42 8.36 2.53
C VAL A 197 8.68 7.21 1.56
N HIS A 198 7.76 6.24 1.52
CA HIS A 198 7.81 5.11 0.60
C HIS A 198 7.72 5.53 -0.89
N HIS A 199 7.08 6.66 -1.20
CA HIS A 199 7.02 7.23 -2.55
C HIS A 199 8.21 8.14 -2.91
N SER A 200 9.20 8.26 -2.04
CA SER A 200 10.39 9.07 -2.28
C SER A 200 11.23 8.56 -3.44
N VAL A 201 11.88 9.47 -4.17
CA VAL A 201 12.89 9.12 -5.19
C VAL A 201 14.14 8.48 -4.57
N LYS A 202 14.39 8.71 -3.28
CA LYS A 202 15.55 8.14 -2.58
C LYS A 202 15.27 6.68 -2.24
N ILE A 203 16.07 5.78 -2.79
CA ILE A 203 15.90 4.32 -2.64
C ILE A 203 15.77 3.87 -1.17
N ARG A 204 16.57 4.41 -0.24
CA ARG A 204 16.50 4.04 1.18
C ARG A 204 15.19 4.47 1.88
N GLU A 205 14.55 5.52 1.38
CA GLU A 205 13.23 5.96 1.86
C GLU A 205 12.14 5.14 1.15
N ARG A 206 12.29 4.93 -0.16
CA ARG A 206 11.35 4.20 -1.02
C ARG A 206 11.17 2.74 -0.63
N ASP A 207 12.28 2.04 -0.45
CA ASP A 207 12.31 0.61 -0.14
C ASP A 207 12.17 0.42 1.39
N SER A 208 11.08 0.98 1.93
CA SER A 208 10.67 0.93 3.33
C SER A 208 9.16 1.21 3.44
N ASN A 209 8.56 1.05 4.62
CA ASN A 209 7.15 1.39 4.90
C ASN A 209 6.13 0.69 3.98
N TYR A 210 6.18 -0.63 3.88
CA TYR A 210 5.34 -1.42 2.96
C TYR A 210 3.90 -1.67 3.47
N GLY A 211 3.57 -1.29 4.70
CA GLY A 211 2.25 -1.47 5.29
C GLY A 211 1.13 -0.84 4.49
N VAL A 212 -0.06 -1.47 4.54
CA VAL A 212 -1.27 -0.98 3.87
C VAL A 212 -2.35 -0.60 4.87
N LEU A 213 -2.87 -1.56 5.65
CA LEU A 213 -3.78 -1.25 6.75
C LEU A 213 -2.99 -1.00 8.03
N PHE A 214 -2.21 -2.00 8.46
CA PHE A 214 -1.45 -1.90 9.70
C PHE A 214 0.02 -1.53 9.46
N SER A 215 0.54 -0.58 10.24
CA SER A 215 1.98 -0.24 10.30
C SER A 215 2.78 -1.24 11.14
N LEU A 216 2.10 -2.20 11.77
CA LEU A 216 2.69 -3.20 12.65
C LEU A 216 3.76 -4.04 11.93
N TRP A 217 3.51 -4.44 10.69
CA TRP A 217 4.42 -5.31 9.94
C TRP A 217 5.77 -4.65 9.69
N ASP A 218 5.77 -3.35 9.37
CA ASP A 218 7.00 -2.58 9.20
C ASP A 218 7.83 -2.51 10.49
N ARG A 219 7.18 -2.48 11.65
CA ARG A 219 7.86 -2.51 12.95
C ARG A 219 8.45 -3.90 13.22
N LEU A 220 7.65 -4.95 13.01
CA LEU A 220 8.05 -6.32 13.30
C LEU A 220 9.19 -6.81 12.40
N LEU A 221 9.19 -6.39 11.14
CA LEU A 221 10.16 -6.81 10.13
C LEU A 221 11.27 -5.78 9.86
N GLY A 222 11.27 -4.68 10.60
CA GLY A 222 12.36 -3.70 10.57
C GLY A 222 12.40 -2.86 9.28
N THR A 223 11.27 -2.67 8.61
CA THR A 223 11.13 -1.84 7.40
C THR A 223 10.51 -0.47 7.70
N LEU A 224 10.28 -0.12 8.96
CA LEU A 224 9.75 1.18 9.36
C LEU A 224 10.82 2.28 9.27
N THR A 225 10.62 3.24 8.38
CA THR A 225 11.40 4.49 8.28
C THR A 225 10.59 5.68 8.79
N GLN A 226 11.15 6.41 9.76
CA GLN A 226 10.55 7.59 10.39
C GLN A 226 11.57 8.74 10.49
N GLY A 227 11.08 9.93 10.86
CA GLY A 227 11.95 11.10 11.09
C GLY A 227 12.50 11.74 9.82
N VAL A 228 12.01 11.33 8.64
CA VAL A 228 12.30 11.97 7.37
C VAL A 228 11.62 13.33 7.34
N ASP A 229 12.39 14.38 7.05
CA ASP A 229 11.85 15.70 6.77
C ASP A 229 10.84 15.60 5.64
N GLN A 230 9.56 15.76 5.98
CA GLN A 230 8.50 15.55 5.03
C GLN A 230 8.68 16.52 3.88
N ASP A 231 8.81 17.82 4.13
CA ASP A 231 8.81 18.86 3.09
C ASP A 231 9.92 18.68 2.03
N GLY A 232 11.04 18.05 2.41
CA GLY A 232 12.15 17.70 1.51
C GLY A 232 11.97 16.42 0.67
N ILE A 233 10.89 15.65 0.85
CA ILE A 233 10.63 14.44 0.06
C ILE A 233 10.23 14.82 -1.38
N VAL A 234 10.99 14.32 -2.35
CA VAL A 234 10.64 14.40 -3.78
C VAL A 234 10.00 13.07 -4.18
N ILE A 235 8.84 13.13 -4.82
CA ILE A 235 8.04 11.95 -5.19
C ILE A 235 8.32 11.57 -6.66
N GLY A 236 8.39 10.28 -6.94
CA GLY A 236 8.56 9.75 -8.29
C GLY A 236 9.66 8.70 -8.40
N LEU A 237 10.18 8.50 -9.61
CA LEU A 237 11.21 7.50 -9.90
C LEU A 237 12.65 8.05 -9.91
N GLY A 238 12.83 9.37 -9.85
CA GLY A 238 14.15 10.02 -9.86
C GLY A 238 14.81 10.11 -11.25
N GLU A 239 14.43 9.25 -12.19
CA GLU A 239 14.90 9.27 -13.60
C GLU A 239 14.55 10.58 -14.33
N GLN A 240 13.53 11.29 -13.87
CA GLN A 240 13.10 12.57 -14.43
C GLN A 240 13.85 13.78 -13.87
N LEU A 241 14.79 13.58 -12.94
CA LEU A 241 15.41 14.66 -12.16
C LEU A 241 16.92 14.84 -12.44
N ASP A 242 17.55 14.07 -13.33
CA ASP A 242 19.00 14.08 -13.57
C ASP A 242 19.83 13.99 -12.26
N VAL A 243 19.31 13.32 -11.23
CA VAL A 243 20.00 13.14 -9.95
C VAL A 243 20.57 11.73 -9.88
N GLU A 244 21.90 11.63 -9.84
CA GLU A 244 22.64 10.38 -9.68
C GLU A 244 22.51 9.86 -8.24
N PHE A 245 21.49 9.05 -7.96
CA PHE A 245 21.34 8.41 -6.65
C PHE A 245 22.22 7.16 -6.58
N LYS A 246 23.28 7.20 -5.77
CA LYS A 246 24.09 6.00 -5.44
C LYS A 246 23.18 4.94 -4.79
N SER A 247 22.98 3.83 -5.50
CA SER A 247 22.11 2.74 -5.06
C SER A 247 22.83 1.84 -4.06
N ASP A 248 22.74 2.17 -2.77
CA ASP A 248 23.00 1.19 -1.72
C ASP A 248 21.69 0.46 -1.42
N ARG A 249 21.34 -0.52 -2.25
CA ARG A 249 20.16 -1.38 -2.00
C ARG A 249 20.35 -2.13 -0.69
N CYS A 250 19.41 -1.97 0.23
CA CYS A 250 19.30 -2.83 1.40
C CYS A 250 18.59 -4.12 0.96
N ASN A 251 19.26 -5.27 1.00
CA ASN A 251 18.67 -6.52 0.52
C ASN A 251 18.36 -7.44 1.70
N VAL A 252 17.08 -7.47 2.09
CA VAL A 252 16.57 -8.20 3.27
C VAL A 252 16.84 -9.71 3.18
N PHE A 253 16.90 -10.27 1.97
CA PHE A 253 17.01 -11.73 1.75
C PHE A 253 18.44 -12.27 1.66
N ARG A 254 19.48 -11.41 1.64
CA ARG A 254 20.89 -11.85 1.52
C ARG A 254 21.64 -11.92 2.84
N GLY A 255 20.95 -11.81 3.99
CA GLY A 255 21.63 -11.77 5.29
C GLY A 255 22.62 -10.61 5.40
N GLN A 256 22.48 -9.58 4.56
CA GLN A 256 23.16 -8.32 4.81
C GLN A 256 22.59 -7.78 6.12
N PRO A 257 23.43 -7.56 7.13
CA PRO A 257 22.95 -7.05 8.39
C PRO A 257 22.31 -5.68 8.13
N CYS A 258 20.99 -5.58 8.32
CA CYS A 258 20.32 -4.32 8.67
C CYS A 258 20.78 -3.86 10.08
N PHE A 259 22.06 -3.98 10.39
CA PHE A 259 22.58 -3.59 11.69
C PHE A 259 22.81 -2.08 11.69
N LEU A 260 21.95 -1.42 12.46
CA LEU A 260 22.33 -0.52 13.54
C LEU A 260 23.42 0.50 13.19
N LEU A 261 22.99 1.77 13.13
CA LEU A 261 23.76 2.92 13.59
C LEU A 261 25.24 2.95 13.19
N ASN A 262 25.54 3.68 12.11
CA ASN A 262 26.72 4.53 12.14
C ASN A 262 26.34 5.92 11.62
N TRP A 263 25.81 6.71 12.54
CA TRP A 263 25.78 8.16 12.41
C TRP A 263 27.24 8.65 12.48
N LYS A 264 27.84 8.91 11.32
CA LYS A 264 28.85 9.96 11.21
C LYS A 264 28.19 11.13 10.52
N THR A 265 27.73 12.07 11.34
CA THR A 265 27.39 13.42 10.93
C THR A 265 28.65 14.09 10.40
N GLU A 266 28.72 14.33 9.10
CA GLU A 266 29.76 15.19 8.52
C GLU A 266 29.14 16.53 8.12
N LYS A 267 28.89 17.33 9.16
CA LYS A 267 28.87 18.79 9.03
C LYS A 267 29.14 19.40 10.39
N GLN A 268 30.37 19.86 10.59
CA GLN A 268 30.78 21.06 11.34
C GLN A 268 32.24 20.91 11.80
N ARG A 269 33.18 21.50 11.05
CA ARG A 269 34.24 22.35 11.62
C ARG A 269 34.57 23.45 10.63
N ASN A 270 34.11 24.64 10.95
CA ASN A 270 34.70 25.90 10.52
C ASN A 270 35.35 26.52 11.77
N ILE A 271 36.54 27.11 11.58
CA ILE A 271 37.12 28.24 12.35
C ILE A 271 37.91 27.94 13.65
N MET A 272 39.07 28.63 13.76
CA MET A 272 40.08 28.73 14.84
C MET A 272 40.96 27.46 14.99
N ILE A 273 42.28 27.46 14.72
CA ILE A 273 43.39 28.43 14.81
C ILE A 273 44.30 28.26 13.59
#